data_AF-A0A3A4TZU1-F1
#
_entry.id   AF-A0A3A4TZU1-F1
#
_cell.length_a   1.000
_cell.length_b   1.000
_cell.length_c   1.000
_cell.angle_alpha   90.00
_cell.angle_beta   90.00
_cell.angle_gamma   90.00
#
_symmetry.space_group_name_H-M   'P 1'
#
loop_
_entity.id
_entity.type
_entity.pdbx_description
1 polymer ?
#
loop_
_entity_poly.entity_id
_entity_poly.type
_entity_poly.pdbx_seq_one_letter_code
_entity_poly.pdbx_strand_id
1 'polypeptide(L)'
;MASPKSVLGRGASGLIPEVNDRYLRSPVPEFPVPTLVDFGADWCVLCRAMEPALAELARDRSDTLRILRLDADKNPETVTRYGVMGLPALILFQSRKVIGRTSQARTRRDVTRLMDRRHDRAEARRRGVCSSAGIASRWPGGEPASRPSSTRTLAVLSSYRRVFRLSREGIQLGGPEALRDVADGVLGLALPWT
;
A
#
# COMPACT_ATOMS: atom_id res chain seq x y z
N MET A 1 -29.26 9.37 23.91
CA MET A 1 -28.04 9.11 23.10
C MET A 1 -28.45 9.12 21.63
N ALA A 2 -28.02 10.11 20.85
CA ALA A 2 -28.45 10.24 19.44
C ALA A 2 -27.81 9.14 18.59
N SER A 3 -28.66 8.40 17.87
CA SER A 3 -28.25 7.33 16.96
C SER A 3 -27.32 7.89 15.86
N PRO A 4 -26.20 7.24 15.50
CA PRO A 4 -25.20 7.80 14.58
C PRO A 4 -25.71 8.09 13.16
N LYS A 5 -26.96 7.71 12.85
CA LYS A 5 -27.63 7.97 11.57
C LYS A 5 -28.26 9.36 11.44
N SER A 6 -28.56 10.06 12.55
CA SER A 6 -29.24 11.38 12.49
C SER A 6 -28.30 12.57 12.26
N VAL A 7 -26.99 12.33 12.18
CA VAL A 7 -25.95 13.37 11.96
C VAL A 7 -25.39 13.29 10.54
N LEU A 8 -25.86 12.35 9.72
CA LEU A 8 -25.38 12.14 8.36
C LEU A 8 -26.20 13.00 7.37
N GLY A 9 -25.56 13.99 6.78
CA GLY A 9 -26.10 14.74 5.64
C GLY A 9 -26.03 13.90 4.35
N ARG A 10 -26.87 14.21 3.36
CA ARG A 10 -26.74 13.64 2.00
C ARG A 10 -25.71 14.49 1.23
N GLY A 11 -24.56 13.91 0.88
CA GLY A 11 -23.57 14.57 0.02
C GLY A 11 -24.05 14.72 -1.43
N ALA A 12 -23.27 15.40 -2.28
CA ALA A 12 -23.64 15.73 -3.66
C ALA A 12 -23.98 14.50 -4.54
N SER A 13 -23.31 13.37 -4.35
CA SER A 13 -23.65 12.10 -5.02
C SER A 13 -24.69 11.24 -4.29
N GLY A 14 -25.22 11.70 -3.15
CA GLY A 14 -26.27 11.02 -2.36
C GLY A 14 -25.89 9.69 -1.70
N LEU A 15 -24.77 9.08 -2.10
CA LEU A 15 -24.31 7.76 -1.66
C LEU A 15 -23.33 7.82 -0.50
N ILE A 16 -22.51 8.86 -0.48
CA ILE A 16 -21.53 9.07 0.59
C ILE A 16 -22.19 9.99 1.62
N PRO A 17 -22.36 9.52 2.87
CA PRO A 17 -22.89 10.36 3.93
C PRO A 17 -21.88 11.46 4.30
N GLU A 18 -22.40 12.66 4.44
CA GLU A 18 -21.65 13.82 4.90
C GLU A 18 -21.68 13.89 6.43
N VAL A 19 -20.54 14.19 7.04
CA VAL A 19 -20.37 14.35 8.48
C VAL A 19 -19.91 15.76 8.82
N ASN A 20 -20.21 16.18 10.04
CA ASN A 20 -19.85 17.49 10.57
C ASN A 20 -18.90 17.38 11.77
N ASP A 21 -18.46 18.54 12.26
CA ASP A 21 -17.59 18.68 13.43
C ASP A 21 -18.12 17.96 14.68
N ARG A 22 -19.46 17.90 14.85
CA ARG A 22 -20.07 17.19 15.98
C ARG A 22 -19.85 15.69 15.90
N TYR A 23 -19.87 15.12 14.70
CA TYR A 23 -19.62 13.70 14.47
C TYR A 23 -18.15 13.32 14.73
N LEU A 24 -17.22 14.20 14.35
CA LEU A 24 -15.78 14.00 14.51
C LEU A 24 -15.20 14.73 15.72
N ARG A 25 -16.03 14.99 16.76
CA ARG A 25 -15.63 15.69 17.98
C ARG A 25 -14.46 15.01 18.71
N SER A 26 -14.43 13.69 18.74
CA SER A 26 -13.29 12.95 19.30
C SER A 26 -12.09 13.05 18.35
N PRO A 27 -10.85 13.24 18.86
CA PRO A 27 -9.64 13.26 18.03
C PRO A 27 -9.43 11.99 17.21
N VAL A 28 -9.93 10.85 17.69
CA VAL A 28 -10.01 9.64 16.88
C VAL A 28 -11.29 8.88 17.23
N PRO A 29 -12.36 9.02 16.44
CA PRO A 29 -13.59 8.26 16.68
C PRO A 29 -13.33 6.75 16.55
N GLU A 30 -14.04 5.99 17.37
CA GLU A 30 -14.05 4.55 17.26
C GLU A 30 -15.06 4.12 16.19
N PHE A 31 -14.56 3.47 15.16
CA PHE A 31 -15.39 2.88 14.12
C PHE A 31 -15.25 1.36 14.15
N PRO A 32 -16.35 0.61 14.03
CA PRO A 32 -16.32 -0.85 14.00
C PRO A 32 -15.64 -1.37 12.72
N VAL A 33 -15.77 -0.62 11.63
CA VAL A 33 -15.12 -0.91 10.34
C VAL A 33 -14.08 0.18 10.02
N PRO A 34 -13.02 -0.14 9.27
CA PRO A 34 -12.13 0.85 8.68
C PRO A 34 -12.95 1.97 8.03
N THR A 35 -12.70 3.22 8.41
CA THR A 35 -13.49 4.35 7.93
C THR A 35 -12.56 5.37 7.27
N LEU A 36 -12.81 5.64 6.00
CA LEU A 36 -12.18 6.72 5.27
C LEU A 36 -13.01 8.00 5.43
N VAL A 37 -12.35 9.10 5.77
CA VAL A 37 -12.94 10.44 5.70
C VAL A 37 -12.26 11.20 4.58
N ASP A 38 -13.07 11.65 3.62
CA ASP A 38 -12.68 12.55 2.55
C ASP A 38 -12.95 13.99 2.97
N PHE A 39 -11.90 14.81 2.99
CA PHE A 39 -11.95 16.24 3.26
C PHE A 39 -11.93 16.96 1.91
N GLY A 40 -13.06 17.58 1.58
CA GLY A 40 -13.24 18.32 0.33
C GLY A 40 -14.01 19.60 0.55
N ALA A 41 -14.26 20.33 -0.54
CA ALA A 41 -15.09 21.53 -0.55
C ALA A 41 -15.79 21.65 -1.91
N ASP A 42 -16.90 22.39 -1.96
CA ASP A 42 -17.73 22.46 -3.18
C ASP A 42 -17.02 23.20 -4.34
N TRP A 43 -16.12 24.13 -4.02
CA TRP A 43 -15.29 24.84 -4.99
C TRP A 43 -14.10 24.00 -5.51
N CYS A 44 -13.79 22.87 -4.87
CA CYS A 44 -12.66 22.02 -5.25
C CYS A 44 -13.00 21.12 -6.44
N VAL A 45 -12.57 21.53 -7.65
CA VAL A 45 -12.77 20.78 -8.90
C VAL A 45 -12.21 19.35 -8.81
N LEU A 46 -11.01 19.20 -8.25
CA LEU A 46 -10.34 17.90 -8.13
C LEU A 46 -11.06 16.95 -7.17
N CYS A 47 -11.66 17.49 -6.11
CA CYS A 47 -12.46 16.73 -5.15
C CYS A 47 -13.71 16.18 -5.83
N ARG A 48 -14.43 17.01 -6.60
CA ARG A 48 -15.61 16.60 -7.38
C ARG A 48 -15.27 15.52 -8.42
N ALA A 49 -14.09 15.59 -9.04
CA ALA A 49 -13.64 14.57 -9.98
C ALA A 49 -13.37 13.20 -9.32
N MET A 50 -12.98 13.17 -8.04
CA MET A 50 -12.75 11.92 -7.29
C MET A 50 -14.03 11.35 -6.67
N GLU A 51 -15.05 12.18 -6.45
CA GLU A 51 -16.32 11.77 -5.85
C GLU A 51 -16.96 10.52 -6.50
N PRO A 52 -17.07 10.39 -7.85
CA PRO A 52 -17.65 9.17 -8.44
C PRO A 52 -16.83 7.92 -8.14
N ALA A 53 -15.49 8.03 -8.14
CA ALA A 53 -14.62 6.92 -7.80
C ALA A 53 -14.77 6.47 -6.34
N LEU A 54 -14.96 7.42 -5.42
CA LEU A 54 -15.24 7.14 -4.01
C LEU A 54 -16.65 6.57 -3.82
N ALA A 55 -17.64 7.03 -4.58
CA ALA A 55 -19.01 6.56 -4.51
C ALA A 55 -19.13 5.10 -5.00
N GLU A 56 -18.43 4.75 -6.08
CA GLU A 56 -18.28 3.36 -6.52
C GLU A 56 -17.62 2.50 -5.45
N LEU A 57 -16.52 2.97 -4.87
CA LEU A 57 -15.81 2.23 -3.81
C LEU A 57 -16.68 2.02 -2.55
N ALA A 58 -17.50 3.02 -2.20
CA ALA A 58 -18.44 2.94 -1.09
C ALA A 58 -19.52 1.88 -1.33
N ARG A 59 -19.96 1.70 -2.60
CA ARG A 59 -20.90 0.64 -2.99
C ARG A 59 -20.22 -0.73 -2.97
N ASP A 60 -19.07 -0.87 -3.61
CA ASP A 60 -18.36 -2.14 -3.75
C ASP A 60 -17.90 -2.72 -2.40
N ARG A 61 -17.64 -1.85 -1.40
CA ARG A 61 -17.02 -2.24 -0.13
C ARG A 61 -17.83 -1.81 1.10
N SER A 62 -19.14 -1.61 0.99
CA SER A 62 -20.01 -1.15 2.10
C SER A 62 -19.83 -1.96 3.40
N ASP A 63 -19.51 -3.24 3.27
CA ASP A 63 -19.42 -4.18 4.39
C ASP A 63 -18.04 -4.18 5.07
N THR A 64 -16.99 -3.78 4.34
CA THR A 64 -15.58 -3.84 4.79
C THR A 64 -14.95 -2.47 4.99
N LEU A 65 -15.52 -1.42 4.40
CA LEU A 65 -15.02 -0.06 4.43
C LEU A 65 -16.18 0.92 4.47
N ARG A 66 -16.14 1.86 5.42
CA ARG A 66 -17.05 2.99 5.43
C ARG A 66 -16.36 4.22 4.85
N ILE A 67 -17.04 4.93 3.96
CA ILE A 67 -16.56 6.20 3.40
C ILE A 67 -17.48 7.30 3.89
N LEU A 68 -16.89 8.39 4.41
CA LEU A 68 -17.57 9.58 4.89
C LEU A 68 -16.98 10.79 4.19
N ARG A 69 -17.79 11.81 3.94
CA ARG A 69 -17.34 13.10 3.41
C ARG A 69 -17.44 14.18 4.49
N LEU A 70 -16.47 15.07 4.56
CA LEU A 70 -16.53 16.28 5.38
C LEU A 70 -16.22 17.49 4.51
N ASP A 71 -17.10 18.48 4.57
CA ASP A 71 -16.90 19.78 3.95
C ASP A 71 -15.95 20.63 4.80
N ALA A 72 -14.78 20.94 4.27
CA ALA A 72 -13.73 21.68 4.97
C ALA A 72 -14.12 23.13 5.29
N ASP A 73 -14.95 23.78 4.46
CA ASP A 73 -15.37 25.17 4.66
C ASP A 73 -16.37 25.26 5.84
N LYS A 74 -17.26 24.27 5.94
CA LYS A 74 -18.27 24.21 7.01
C LYS A 74 -17.72 23.70 8.34
N ASN A 75 -16.54 23.07 8.34
CA ASN A 75 -16.01 22.31 9.48
C ASN A 75 -14.53 22.64 9.78
N PRO A 76 -14.19 23.91 10.05
CA PRO A 76 -12.80 24.35 10.20
C PRO A 76 -12.12 23.80 11.47
N GLU A 77 -12.90 23.48 12.52
CA GLU A 77 -12.35 22.90 13.75
C GLU A 77 -11.75 21.52 13.48
N THR A 78 -12.45 20.68 12.71
CA THR A 78 -11.99 19.33 12.38
C THR A 78 -10.81 19.37 11.41
N VAL A 79 -10.83 20.28 10.43
CA VAL A 79 -9.71 20.51 9.50
C VAL A 79 -8.42 20.85 10.27
N THR A 80 -8.52 21.78 11.21
CA THR A 80 -7.40 22.19 12.07
C THR A 80 -6.92 21.05 12.95
N ARG A 81 -7.85 20.32 13.59
CA ARG A 81 -7.54 19.19 14.49
C ARG A 81 -6.76 18.08 13.78
N TYR A 82 -7.12 17.75 12.54
CA TYR A 82 -6.46 16.71 11.77
C TYR A 82 -5.27 17.21 10.95
N GLY A 83 -4.97 18.51 11.00
CA GLY A 83 -3.84 19.12 10.30
C GLY A 83 -3.98 19.07 8.77
N VAL A 84 -5.21 19.24 8.26
CA VAL A 84 -5.46 19.26 6.83
C VAL A 84 -5.10 20.65 6.29
N MET A 85 -3.93 20.73 5.64
CA MET A 85 -3.39 21.99 5.10
C MET A 85 -3.81 22.27 3.65
N GLY A 86 -4.45 21.32 2.99
CA GLY A 86 -4.86 21.43 1.60
C GLY A 86 -5.83 20.32 1.21
N LEU A 87 -6.66 20.62 0.20
CA LEU A 87 -7.67 19.73 -0.33
C LEU A 87 -7.26 19.23 -1.72
N PRO A 88 -7.63 18.00 -2.12
CA PRO A 88 -8.32 16.98 -1.33
C PRO A 88 -7.41 16.30 -0.30
N ALA A 89 -7.96 15.91 0.85
CA ALA A 89 -7.26 15.08 1.83
C ALA A 89 -8.09 13.88 2.24
N LEU A 90 -7.49 12.69 2.24
CA LEU A 90 -8.12 11.44 2.66
C LEU A 90 -7.42 10.93 3.91
N ILE A 91 -8.18 10.68 4.98
CA ILE A 91 -7.67 10.14 6.24
C ILE A 91 -8.38 8.83 6.54
N LEU A 92 -7.60 7.79 6.82
CA LEU A 92 -8.08 6.45 7.11
C LEU A 92 -7.97 6.15 8.61
N PHE A 93 -9.11 5.80 9.20
CA PHE A 93 -9.29 5.52 10.62
C PHE A 93 -9.51 4.03 10.85
N GLN A 94 -8.86 3.46 11.86
CA GLN A 94 -9.06 2.09 12.30
C GLN A 94 -8.81 1.95 13.81
N SER A 95 -9.81 1.45 14.54
CA SER A 95 -9.89 1.32 16.02
C SER A 95 -9.07 2.36 16.79
N ARG A 96 -9.60 3.59 16.78
CA ARG A 96 -9.07 4.74 17.53
C ARG A 96 -7.66 5.15 17.13
N LYS A 97 -7.17 4.75 15.95
CA LYS A 97 -5.91 5.24 15.37
C LYS A 97 -6.10 5.70 13.93
N VAL A 98 -5.31 6.70 13.54
CA VAL A 98 -5.12 7.10 12.14
C VAL A 98 -4.08 6.18 11.54
N ILE A 99 -4.48 5.35 10.57
CA ILE A 99 -3.59 4.35 9.94
C ILE A 99 -2.95 4.87 8.65
N GLY A 100 -3.51 5.93 8.06
CA GLY A 100 -2.96 6.56 6.87
C GLY A 100 -3.60 7.91 6.59
N ARG A 101 -2.83 8.75 5.90
CA ARG A 101 -3.29 10.02 5.33
C ARG A 101 -2.68 10.17 3.93
N THR A 102 -3.43 10.77 3.02
CA THR A 102 -2.95 11.17 1.69
C THR A 102 -3.59 12.50 1.33
N SER A 103 -2.79 13.45 0.85
CA SER A 103 -3.24 14.77 0.38
C SER A 103 -3.18 14.90 -1.14
N GLN A 104 -2.95 13.78 -1.84
CA GLN A 104 -2.85 13.75 -3.28
C GLN A 104 -4.15 13.21 -3.85
N ALA A 105 -4.60 13.80 -4.96
CA ALA A 105 -5.63 13.20 -5.77
C ALA A 105 -5.13 11.88 -6.37
N ARG A 106 -6.00 10.88 -6.38
CA ARG A 106 -5.67 9.50 -6.72
C ARG A 106 -6.81 8.87 -7.51
N THR A 107 -6.46 7.93 -8.39
CA THR A 107 -7.46 7.11 -9.08
C THR A 107 -8.13 6.15 -8.10
N ARG A 108 -9.32 5.62 -8.44
CA ARG A 108 -10.00 4.58 -7.65
C ARG A 108 -9.06 3.44 -7.24
N ARG A 109 -8.32 2.91 -8.22
CA ARG A 109 -7.36 1.81 -8.02
C ARG A 109 -6.27 2.18 -7.02
N ASP A 110 -5.76 3.40 -7.08
CA ASP A 110 -4.72 3.87 -6.17
C ASP A 110 -5.24 4.06 -4.76
N VAL A 111 -6.46 4.59 -4.60
CA VAL A 111 -7.13 4.74 -3.30
C VAL A 111 -7.34 3.36 -2.66
N THR A 112 -7.92 2.42 -3.39
CA THR A 112 -8.12 1.03 -2.92
C THR A 112 -6.80 0.40 -2.49
N ARG A 113 -5.77 0.46 -3.36
CA ARG A 113 -4.46 -0.13 -3.08
C ARG A 113 -3.76 0.54 -1.90
N LEU A 114 -3.92 1.86 -1.74
CA LEU A 114 -3.38 2.57 -0.59
C LEU A 114 -4.06 2.11 0.70
N MET A 115 -5.40 2.03 0.70
CA MET A 115 -6.17 1.57 1.85
C MET A 115 -5.79 0.14 2.25
N ASP A 116 -5.79 -0.80 1.30
CA ASP A 116 -5.48 -2.19 1.57
C ASP A 116 -4.08 -2.32 2.20
N ARG A 117 -3.06 -1.70 1.61
CA ARG A 117 -1.71 -1.71 2.17
C ARG A 117 -1.62 -1.10 3.56
N ARG A 118 -2.41 -0.08 3.86
CA ARG A 118 -2.42 0.59 5.18
C ARG A 118 -3.18 -0.25 6.21
N HIS A 119 -4.28 -0.84 5.80
CA HIS A 119 -5.08 -1.77 6.58
C HIS A 119 -4.27 -3.02 6.95
N ASP A 120 -3.66 -3.68 5.97
CA ASP A 120 -2.85 -4.89 6.19
C ASP A 120 -1.66 -4.63 7.11
N ARG A 121 -1.00 -3.47 6.95
CA ARG A 121 0.09 -3.06 7.86
C ARG A 121 -0.42 -2.78 9.27
N ALA A 122 -1.61 -2.21 9.42
CA ALA A 122 -2.19 -1.93 10.72
C ALA A 122 -2.64 -3.22 11.42
N GLU A 123 -3.25 -4.16 10.68
CA GLU A 123 -3.58 -5.50 11.14
C GLU A 123 -2.34 -6.31 11.53
N ALA A 124 -1.30 -6.30 10.69
CA ALA A 124 -0.04 -6.98 10.98
C ALA A 124 0.61 -6.43 12.26
N ARG A 125 0.54 -5.11 12.51
CA ARG A 125 1.01 -4.52 13.77
C ARG A 125 0.18 -4.96 14.97
N ARG A 126 -1.15 -5.04 14.83
CA ARG A 126 -2.05 -5.50 15.92
C ARG A 126 -1.82 -6.96 16.28
N ARG A 127 -1.63 -7.80 15.26
CA ARG A 127 -1.38 -9.24 15.42
C ARG A 127 0.07 -9.55 15.83
N GLY A 128 0.91 -8.53 16.03
CA GLY A 128 2.32 -8.70 16.38
C GLY A 128 3.19 -9.28 15.26
N VAL A 129 2.68 -9.34 14.02
CA VAL A 129 3.34 -9.95 12.85
C VAL A 129 4.40 -9.02 12.24
N CYS A 130 4.42 -7.75 12.64
CA CYS A 130 5.42 -6.77 12.19
C CYS A 130 6.31 -6.31 13.36
N SER A 131 6.86 -7.26 14.13
CA SER A 131 8.06 -6.97 14.91
C SER A 131 9.26 -7.06 13.98
N SER A 132 10.04 -5.98 13.89
CA SER A 132 11.35 -5.97 13.25
C SER A 132 12.32 -7.00 13.83
N ALA A 133 11.95 -7.68 14.93
CA ALA A 133 12.71 -8.76 15.54
C ALA A 133 12.39 -10.18 15.02
N GLY A 134 11.58 -10.35 13.96
CA GLY A 134 11.19 -11.72 13.55
C GLY A 134 10.74 -11.87 12.11
N ILE A 135 11.66 -11.80 11.16
CA ILE A 135 11.43 -12.26 9.77
C ILE A 135 11.34 -13.82 9.71
N ALA A 136 11.49 -14.54 10.83
CA ALA A 136 11.84 -15.95 10.78
C ALA A 136 10.75 -17.00 11.11
N SER A 137 9.58 -16.70 11.67
CA SER A 137 8.87 -17.84 12.32
C SER A 137 7.36 -17.85 12.42
N ARG A 138 6.59 -17.05 11.66
CA ARG A 138 5.13 -17.27 11.67
C ARG A 138 4.39 -16.90 10.39
N TRP A 139 4.63 -17.67 9.34
CA TRP A 139 3.67 -17.86 8.25
C TRP A 139 2.78 -19.08 8.59
N PRO A 140 1.47 -18.93 8.83
CA PRO A 140 0.58 -20.08 8.98
C PRO A 140 0.13 -20.54 7.59
N GLY A 141 0.57 -21.74 7.18
CA GLY A 141 0.06 -22.41 5.98
C GLY A 141 0.99 -22.47 4.77
N GLY A 142 2.25 -22.02 4.88
CA GLY A 142 3.28 -22.30 3.88
C GLY A 142 4.20 -23.41 4.39
N GLU A 143 4.09 -24.61 3.83
CA GLU A 143 5.12 -25.63 3.99
C GLU A 143 6.48 -24.98 3.66
N PRO A 144 7.48 -25.03 4.55
CA PRO A 144 8.77 -24.44 4.24
C PRO A 144 9.32 -25.17 3.02
N ALA A 145 9.49 -24.43 1.91
CA ALA A 145 10.19 -24.92 0.74
C ALA A 145 11.49 -25.57 1.23
N SER A 146 11.53 -26.89 1.11
CA SER A 146 12.67 -27.71 1.48
C SER A 146 13.89 -27.09 0.82
N ARG A 147 14.85 -26.66 1.65
CA ARG A 147 16.19 -26.28 1.19
C ARG A 147 16.66 -27.42 0.27
N PRO A 148 17.08 -27.16 -0.98
CA PRO A 148 17.73 -28.21 -1.75
C PRO A 148 19.04 -28.55 -1.04
N SER A 149 19.03 -29.65 -0.29
CA SER A 149 20.19 -30.29 0.29
C SER A 149 20.96 -31.00 -0.82
N SER A 150 21.63 -30.24 -1.68
CA SER A 150 22.78 -30.80 -2.38
C SER A 150 23.81 -29.70 -2.61
N THR A 151 25.02 -30.00 -2.18
CA THR A 151 26.21 -29.14 -2.12
C THR A 151 26.72 -28.72 -3.50
N ARG A 152 25.93 -28.86 -4.57
CA ARG A 152 26.33 -28.68 -5.97
C ARG A 152 25.86 -27.36 -6.60
N THR A 153 24.91 -26.65 -5.99
CA THR A 153 24.34 -25.40 -6.55
C THR A 153 25.06 -24.12 -6.06
N LEU A 154 25.83 -24.20 -4.96
CA LEU A 154 26.54 -23.03 -4.41
C LEU A 154 27.74 -22.57 -5.26
N ALA A 155 28.30 -23.44 -6.11
CA ALA A 155 29.41 -23.08 -6.99
C ALA A 155 28.97 -22.18 -8.17
N VAL A 156 27.76 -22.38 -8.71
CA VAL A 156 27.26 -21.64 -9.87
C VAL A 156 26.89 -20.18 -9.50
N LEU A 157 26.39 -19.97 -8.29
CA LEU A 157 25.96 -18.64 -7.82
C LEU A 157 27.12 -17.75 -7.34
N SER A 158 28.29 -18.33 -7.07
CA SER A 158 29.53 -17.59 -6.81
C SER A 158 30.06 -16.91 -8.08
N SER A 159 30.01 -17.59 -9.22
CA SER A 159 30.50 -17.09 -10.51
C SER A 159 29.68 -15.91 -11.05
N TYR A 160 28.35 -15.96 -10.90
CA TYR A 160 27.46 -14.88 -11.37
C TYR A 160 27.66 -13.56 -10.62
N ARG A 161 28.08 -13.62 -9.35
CA ARG A 161 28.31 -12.43 -8.52
C ARG A 161 29.57 -11.65 -8.90
N ARG A 162 30.52 -12.29 -9.61
CA ARG A 162 31.74 -11.66 -10.12
C ARG A 162 31.52 -11.03 -11.50
N VAL A 163 30.72 -11.66 -12.37
CA VAL A 163 30.36 -11.14 -13.70
C VAL A 163 29.52 -9.85 -13.60
N PHE A 164 28.59 -9.76 -12.64
CA PHE A 164 27.76 -8.56 -12.48
C PHE A 164 28.48 -7.35 -11.87
N ARG A 165 29.65 -7.54 -11.24
CA ARG A 165 30.46 -6.44 -10.70
C ARG A 165 31.34 -5.78 -11.77
N LEU A 166 31.77 -6.54 -12.78
CA LEU A 166 32.56 -6.02 -13.90
C LEU A 166 31.71 -5.29 -14.94
N SER A 167 30.39 -5.51 -14.98
CA SER A 167 29.49 -4.79 -15.91
C SER A 167 29.20 -3.33 -15.52
N ARG A 168 29.69 -2.86 -14.36
CA ARG A 168 29.64 -1.45 -13.94
C ARG A 168 30.88 -0.64 -14.31
N GLU A 169 31.93 -1.31 -14.79
CA GLU A 169 33.14 -0.71 -15.35
C GLU A 169 33.09 -0.97 -16.84
N GLY A 170 32.64 0.01 -17.63
CA GLY A 170 32.33 -0.14 -19.05
C GLY A 170 33.47 -0.71 -19.89
N ILE A 171 33.53 -2.03 -20.04
CA ILE A 171 34.42 -2.75 -20.95
C ILE A 171 33.54 -3.41 -22.00
N GLN A 172 33.62 -2.92 -23.23
CA GLN A 172 33.01 -3.52 -24.41
C GLN A 172 33.67 -4.88 -24.66
N LEU A 173 32.99 -5.97 -24.30
CA LEU A 173 33.42 -7.31 -24.68
C LEU A 173 32.85 -7.65 -26.05
N GLY A 174 33.74 -7.65 -27.04
CA GLY A 174 33.46 -7.99 -28.42
C GLY A 174 33.18 -9.48 -28.59
N GLY A 175 32.23 -9.77 -29.50
CA GLY A 175 32.19 -10.94 -30.38
C GLY A 175 32.05 -12.34 -29.77
N PRO A 176 31.21 -13.21 -30.35
CA PRO A 176 30.97 -14.58 -29.85
C PRO A 176 32.17 -15.55 -29.94
N GLU A 177 33.34 -15.11 -30.42
CA GLU A 177 34.56 -15.93 -30.48
C GLU A 177 35.35 -15.94 -29.16
N ALA A 178 35.29 -14.87 -28.36
CA ALA A 178 35.99 -14.80 -27.06
C ALA A 178 35.40 -15.73 -25.98
N LEU A 179 34.22 -16.30 -26.23
CA LEU A 179 33.55 -17.28 -25.38
C LEU A 179 34.13 -18.69 -25.53
N ARG A 180 34.86 -18.98 -26.63
CA ARG A 180 35.45 -20.31 -26.89
C ARG A 180 36.70 -20.56 -26.06
N ASP A 181 37.58 -19.58 -25.91
CA ASP A 181 38.80 -19.72 -25.09
C ASP A 181 38.53 -19.83 -23.58
N VAL A 182 37.42 -19.25 -23.11
CA VAL A 182 37.02 -19.35 -21.69
C VAL A 182 36.42 -20.72 -21.38
N ALA A 183 35.79 -21.38 -22.37
CA ALA A 183 35.18 -22.69 -22.20
C ALA A 183 36.24 -23.81 -22.07
N ASP A 184 37.31 -23.75 -22.86
CA ASP A 184 38.36 -24.79 -22.86
C ASP A 184 39.34 -24.67 -21.68
N GLY A 185 39.55 -23.46 -21.14
CA GLY A 185 40.45 -23.25 -20.00
C GLY A 185 39.86 -23.56 -18.62
N VAL A 186 38.54 -23.51 -18.46
CA VAL A 186 37.89 -23.54 -17.12
C VAL A 186 37.22 -24.88 -16.80
N LEU A 187 36.86 -25.70 -17.80
CA LEU A 187 36.11 -26.93 -17.56
C LEU A 187 36.93 -28.21 -17.69
N GLY A 188 38.13 -28.21 -18.30
CA GLY A 188 39.01 -29.39 -18.32
C GLY A 188 38.32 -30.68 -18.80
N LEU A 189 37.27 -30.56 -19.60
CA LEU A 189 36.50 -31.67 -20.14
C LEU A 189 37.01 -31.94 -21.55
N ALA A 190 38.01 -32.80 -21.64
CA ALA A 190 38.34 -33.46 -22.90
C ALA A 190 37.17 -34.38 -23.28
N LEU A 191 36.21 -33.85 -24.04
CA LEU A 191 35.18 -34.66 -24.68
C LEU A 191 35.50 -34.74 -26.18
N PRO A 192 35.49 -35.95 -26.78
CA PRO A 192 35.80 -36.14 -28.19
C PRO A 192 34.60 -35.71 -29.04
N TRP A 193 34.81 -34.72 -29.91
CA TRP A 193 33.80 -34.28 -30.88
C TRP A 193 34.15 -34.88 -32.25
N THR A 194 33.33 -35.82 -32.72
CA THR A 194 33.03 -35.97 -34.15
C THR A 194 31.70 -35.31 -34.41
#